data_AF-A0A9J7HS57-F1
#
_entry.id   AF-A0A9J7HS57-F1
#
_cell.length_a   1.000
_cell.length_b   1.000
_cell.length_c   1.000
_cell.angle_alpha   90.00
_cell.angle_beta   90.00
_cell.angle_gamma   90.00
#
_symmetry.space_group_name_H-M   'P 1'
#
loop_
_entity.id
_entity.type
_entity.pdbx_description
1 polymer ?
#
loop_
_entity_poly.entity_id
_entity_poly.type
_entity_poly.pdbx_seq_one_letter_code
_entity_poly.pdbx_strand_id
1 'polypeptide(L)'
;MTLKLLTTAVAILMTATTEVACQKSDVNNLRKLLEDHFSTNRHHVTNPAGKTAAAKFVSDTFRSYGLITWEWNFQGENKYTGTNIFAMWPGRNTGTGLDRPICLTADLDTDKNRPGRDDNGSGMAAVLEAARLITSETCIQDNTIFFAIFDFAHRSGGKDGACAEGSCGSKEFNNYVIQPYIEHQKIDPTQWSGVITLDCILNYNSSAMSQEIPGEELFKVTPGLKSFYDGIKANGQRGDFMSVLYRTNSDSSLHSKFDKQWAAEGNPQYRMLSADIPYKNVTDIIDAKEGPYWQIYEELVNHDIYSFWEENEDIPAILVSDTGDTRGREKPWSECRPEDNMELTPDRLQFLKKTTDVVTEVIRDMSGTRQQCRGLCSYSSSLKNYTRALLLFPIPTCVCVCARCVCVFYAGSTGKFNEALHLTLLSGTNAKRLSKLDDELQYTTNLEKEKSVFLNPFICSVDPAPEAPSGFNSGLSLSGELTLGPADTKTFTLKVSSFTSSGLVTATLSNSSWTLDFEGRYDGDTHLLMLRPKPVVDDITFKPLVCGMTGNLEELSDGVLYSGRLEGGCGLTAEENAYVTFVLYSGGLCYFLDIKTRPMYMDS
;
A
#
# COMPACT_ATOMS: atom_id res chain seq x y z
N MET A 1 34.87 0.89 65.95
CA MET A 1 33.65 0.12 65.63
C MET A 1 32.61 1.14 65.19
N THR A 2 31.95 0.96 64.03
CA THR A 2 31.12 1.89 63.20
C THR A 2 31.89 2.66 62.12
N LEU A 3 31.41 2.86 60.89
CA LEU A 3 30.40 2.22 60.03
C LEU A 3 30.69 2.80 58.63
N LYS A 4 31.16 1.99 57.67
CA LYS A 4 31.38 2.45 56.28
C LYS A 4 30.03 2.47 55.56
N LEU A 5 29.48 3.64 55.28
CA LEU A 5 28.36 3.80 54.34
C LEU A 5 28.92 3.74 52.90
N LEU A 6 28.60 2.66 52.20
CA LEU A 6 28.67 2.57 50.75
C LEU A 6 27.48 3.34 50.18
N THR A 7 27.71 4.42 49.43
CA THR A 7 26.67 5.11 48.67
C THR A 7 26.75 4.61 47.22
N THR A 8 25.90 3.64 46.88
CA THR A 8 25.73 3.17 45.50
C THR A 8 24.80 4.14 44.77
N ALA A 9 25.35 4.95 43.86
CA ALA A 9 24.55 5.75 42.94
C ALA A 9 23.99 4.84 41.84
N VAL A 10 22.69 4.55 41.90
CA VAL A 10 21.96 3.89 40.81
C VAL A 10 21.53 4.98 39.84
N ALA A 11 22.25 5.12 38.72
CA ALA A 11 21.82 5.92 37.60
C ALA A 11 20.69 5.19 36.87
N ILE A 12 19.45 5.63 37.07
CA ILE A 12 18.31 5.20 36.26
C ILE A 12 18.39 5.98 34.94
N LEU A 13 18.98 5.38 33.91
CA LEU A 13 18.81 5.85 32.53
C LEU A 13 17.35 5.59 32.16
N MET A 14 16.51 6.63 32.17
CA MET A 14 15.25 6.60 31.46
C MET A 14 15.55 6.77 29.97
N THR A 15 15.72 5.66 29.26
CA THR A 15 15.66 5.67 27.80
C THR A 15 14.20 5.92 27.42
N ALA A 16 13.87 7.17 27.08
CA ALA A 16 12.62 7.48 26.41
C ALA A 16 12.67 6.83 25.03
N THR A 17 12.06 5.66 24.89
CA THR A 17 11.78 5.07 23.58
C THR A 17 10.63 5.86 22.96
N THR A 18 10.94 6.84 22.12
CA THR A 18 9.95 7.39 21.22
C THR A 18 9.65 6.33 20.18
N GLU A 19 8.53 5.63 20.33
CA GLU A 19 7.99 4.80 19.26
C GLU A 19 7.74 5.72 18.05
N VAL A 20 8.39 5.43 16.93
CA VAL A 20 8.14 6.12 15.66
C VAL A 20 6.79 5.60 15.19
N ALA A 21 5.72 6.34 15.42
CA ALA A 21 4.42 5.95 14.91
C ALA A 21 4.48 5.92 13.37
N CYS A 22 4.11 4.79 12.75
CA CYS A 22 4.00 4.72 11.29
C CYS A 22 3.07 5.83 10.80
N GLN A 23 3.45 6.47 9.70
CA GLN A 23 2.58 7.47 9.10
C GLN A 23 1.27 6.79 8.68
N LYS A 24 0.15 7.32 9.18
CA LYS A 24 -1.20 6.94 8.78
C LYS A 24 -1.72 7.91 7.73
N SER A 25 -2.80 7.53 7.06
CA SER A 25 -3.50 8.42 6.13
C SER A 25 -4.03 9.68 6.85
N ASP A 26 -4.09 10.79 6.13
CA ASP A 26 -4.67 12.05 6.62
C ASP A 26 -6.02 12.33 5.96
N VAL A 27 -7.06 12.55 6.79
CA VAL A 27 -8.40 12.94 6.32
C VAL A 27 -8.38 14.21 5.47
N ASN A 28 -7.45 15.14 5.74
CA ASN A 28 -7.32 16.35 4.95
C ASN A 28 -6.73 16.05 3.57
N ASN A 29 -5.78 15.12 3.48
CA ASN A 29 -5.23 14.72 2.19
C ASN A 29 -6.28 13.96 1.36
N LEU A 30 -6.99 13.01 1.98
CA LEU A 30 -8.09 12.30 1.34
C LEU A 30 -9.19 13.25 0.86
N ARG A 31 -9.60 14.21 1.70
CA ARG A 31 -10.55 15.26 1.31
C ARG A 31 -10.05 16.02 0.08
N LYS A 32 -8.79 16.46 0.10
CA LYS A 32 -8.21 17.23 -1.00
C LYS A 32 -8.20 16.44 -2.30
N LEU A 33 -7.79 15.17 -2.28
CA LEU A 33 -7.84 14.29 -3.46
C LEU A 33 -9.27 14.21 -4.04
N LEU A 34 -10.27 14.03 -3.17
CA LEU A 34 -11.67 13.94 -3.58
C LEU A 34 -12.26 15.25 -4.10
N GLU A 35 -11.91 16.38 -3.49
CA GLU A 35 -12.42 17.70 -3.89
C GLU A 35 -11.74 18.19 -5.17
N ASP A 36 -10.41 18.10 -5.25
CA ASP A 36 -9.61 18.73 -6.30
C ASP A 36 -9.52 17.88 -7.58
N HIS A 37 -9.56 16.55 -7.46
CA HIS A 37 -9.23 15.65 -8.57
C HIS A 37 -10.32 14.64 -8.93
N PHE A 38 -11.12 14.20 -7.94
CA PHE A 38 -12.07 13.10 -8.15
C PHE A 38 -13.53 13.49 -7.98
N SER A 39 -13.85 14.78 -8.03
CA SER A 39 -15.23 15.30 -7.90
C SER A 39 -15.98 15.47 -9.23
N THR A 40 -15.40 15.12 -10.37
CA THR A 40 -16.04 15.30 -11.68
C THR A 40 -16.34 13.97 -12.36
N ASN A 41 -17.37 13.94 -13.23
CA ASN A 41 -17.63 12.83 -14.14
C ASN A 41 -16.37 12.52 -14.97
N ARG A 42 -16.06 11.24 -15.21
CA ARG A 42 -14.91 10.77 -16.00
C ARG A 42 -15.34 9.80 -17.11
N HIS A 43 -16.56 9.93 -17.60
CA HIS A 43 -17.07 9.10 -18.68
C HIS A 43 -16.48 9.52 -20.04
N HIS A 44 -16.07 8.56 -20.86
CA HIS A 44 -15.34 8.78 -22.13
C HIS A 44 -16.10 9.59 -23.18
N VAL A 45 -17.43 9.60 -23.16
CA VAL A 45 -18.23 10.40 -24.13
C VAL A 45 -18.63 11.75 -23.57
N THR A 46 -19.03 11.81 -22.29
CA THR A 46 -19.67 13.00 -21.72
C THR A 46 -18.70 13.92 -21.03
N ASN A 47 -17.56 13.40 -20.56
CA ASN A 47 -16.46 14.21 -20.05
C ASN A 47 -15.08 13.57 -20.34
N PRO A 48 -14.69 13.41 -21.62
CA PRO A 48 -13.37 12.89 -21.97
C PRO A 48 -12.23 13.74 -21.38
N ALA A 49 -12.40 15.06 -21.31
CA ALA A 49 -11.40 15.94 -20.73
C ALA A 49 -11.18 15.70 -19.23
N GLY A 50 -12.26 15.52 -18.46
CA GLY A 50 -12.17 15.17 -17.04
C GLY A 50 -11.53 13.80 -16.82
N LYS A 51 -11.85 12.82 -17.66
CA LYS A 51 -11.21 11.51 -17.65
C LYS A 51 -9.70 11.60 -17.89
N THR A 52 -9.28 12.29 -18.96
CA THR A 52 -7.86 12.52 -19.27
C THR A 52 -7.14 13.28 -18.16
N ALA A 53 -7.80 14.28 -17.55
CA ALA A 53 -7.21 15.04 -16.44
C ALA A 53 -6.99 14.17 -15.20
N ALA A 54 -7.95 13.32 -14.84
CA ALA A 54 -7.82 12.37 -13.73
C ALA A 54 -6.72 11.34 -14.02
N ALA A 55 -6.69 10.78 -15.23
CA ALA A 55 -5.66 9.83 -15.66
C ALA A 55 -4.25 10.43 -15.54
N LYS A 56 -4.08 11.63 -16.09
CA LYS A 56 -2.81 12.34 -16.02
C LYS A 56 -2.40 12.63 -14.57
N PHE A 57 -3.35 13.08 -13.74
CA PHE A 57 -3.07 13.38 -12.34
C PHE A 57 -2.60 12.14 -11.57
N VAL A 58 -3.29 11.01 -11.73
CA VAL A 58 -2.90 9.74 -11.10
C VAL A 58 -1.49 9.33 -11.54
N SER A 59 -1.24 9.34 -12.86
CA SER A 59 0.04 8.95 -13.44
C SER A 59 1.20 9.85 -12.98
N ASP A 60 1.01 11.18 -13.02
CA ASP A 60 2.00 12.14 -12.51
C ASP A 60 2.24 11.95 -11.00
N THR A 61 1.19 11.65 -10.23
CA THR A 61 1.28 11.43 -8.79
C THR A 61 2.09 10.17 -8.48
N PHE A 62 1.83 9.06 -9.14
CA PHE A 62 2.62 7.83 -8.98
C PHE A 62 4.10 8.06 -9.32
N ARG A 63 4.40 8.77 -10.42
CA ARG A 63 5.77 9.15 -10.76
C ARG A 63 6.40 10.04 -9.70
N SER A 64 5.64 10.97 -9.13
CA SER A 64 6.13 11.84 -8.05
C SER A 64 6.49 11.08 -6.77
N TYR A 65 5.86 9.92 -6.55
CA TYR A 65 6.18 8.98 -5.48
C TYR A 65 7.35 8.04 -5.82
N GLY A 66 7.93 8.18 -7.02
CA GLY A 66 9.05 7.36 -7.47
C GLY A 66 8.65 5.97 -7.95
N LEU A 67 7.36 5.73 -8.17
CA LEU A 67 6.89 4.47 -8.73
C LEU A 67 7.23 4.40 -10.23
N ILE A 68 7.63 3.22 -10.68
CA ILE A 68 7.78 2.96 -12.13
C ILE A 68 6.36 2.88 -12.67
N THR A 69 5.96 3.81 -13.55
CA THR A 69 4.55 4.05 -13.91
C THR A 69 4.33 3.94 -15.42
N TRP A 70 3.32 3.18 -15.82
CA TRP A 70 2.89 2.99 -17.22
C TRP A 70 1.48 3.54 -17.43
N GLU A 71 1.28 4.14 -18.60
CA GLU A 71 -0.04 4.46 -19.16
C GLU A 71 -0.27 3.48 -20.31
N TRP A 72 -1.14 2.50 -20.10
CA TRP A 72 -1.40 1.43 -21.06
C TRP A 72 -2.67 1.71 -21.83
N ASN A 73 -2.50 2.08 -23.10
CA ASN A 73 -3.60 2.31 -24.02
C ASN A 73 -4.04 0.98 -24.65
N PHE A 74 -5.34 0.72 -24.62
CA PHE A 74 -5.93 -0.47 -25.23
C PHE A 74 -7.18 -0.11 -26.04
N GLN A 75 -7.52 -0.97 -27.01
CA GLN A 75 -8.67 -0.76 -27.86
C GLN A 75 -9.93 -1.31 -27.20
N GLY A 76 -10.82 -0.40 -26.75
CA GLY A 76 -12.17 -0.77 -26.34
C GLY A 76 -13.12 -0.91 -27.53
N GLU A 77 -14.41 -1.07 -27.24
CA GLU A 77 -15.45 -1.16 -28.25
C GLU A 77 -15.75 0.18 -28.92
N ASN A 78 -16.46 0.14 -30.06
CA ASN A 78 -16.89 1.33 -30.82
C ASN A 78 -15.79 2.35 -31.14
N LYS A 79 -14.55 1.87 -31.28
CA LYS A 79 -13.34 2.68 -31.55
C LYS A 79 -12.92 3.60 -30.41
N TYR A 80 -13.46 3.41 -29.20
CA TYR A 80 -12.95 4.11 -28.03
C TYR A 80 -11.66 3.45 -27.55
N THR A 81 -10.69 4.27 -27.15
CA THR A 81 -9.44 3.81 -26.55
C THR A 81 -9.54 3.99 -25.05
N GLY A 82 -9.21 2.94 -24.29
CA GLY A 82 -9.09 2.99 -22.84
C GLY A 82 -7.65 3.20 -22.44
N THR A 83 -7.43 3.77 -21.26
CA THR A 83 -6.09 4.00 -20.71
C THR A 83 -6.03 3.51 -19.26
N ASN A 84 -5.46 2.32 -19.06
CA ASN A 84 -5.10 1.88 -17.71
C ASN A 84 -3.86 2.64 -17.23
N ILE A 85 -3.78 2.87 -15.93
CA ILE A 85 -2.57 3.35 -15.29
C ILE A 85 -2.16 2.32 -14.26
N PHE A 86 -0.95 1.79 -14.38
CA PHE A 86 -0.41 0.95 -13.33
C PHE A 86 1.00 1.38 -13.00
N ALA A 87 1.36 1.18 -11.74
CA ALA A 87 2.60 1.61 -11.16
C ALA A 87 3.16 0.48 -10.29
N MET A 88 4.47 0.30 -10.34
CA MET A 88 5.17 -0.77 -9.66
C MET A 88 6.15 -0.20 -8.64
N TRP A 89 6.10 -0.74 -7.43
CA TRP A 89 7.11 -0.56 -6.42
C TRP A 89 7.92 -1.85 -6.27
N PRO A 90 9.16 -1.89 -6.80
CA PRO A 90 9.96 -3.11 -6.80
C PRO A 90 10.43 -3.47 -5.39
N GLY A 91 10.31 -4.74 -5.05
CA GLY A 91 10.91 -5.38 -3.88
C GLY A 91 12.17 -6.17 -4.25
N ARG A 92 12.83 -6.75 -3.24
CA ARG A 92 14.08 -7.53 -3.40
C ARG A 92 13.93 -8.76 -4.31
N ASN A 93 12.75 -9.35 -4.37
CA ASN A 93 12.44 -10.52 -5.18
C ASN A 93 11.86 -10.15 -6.56
N THR A 94 11.64 -8.87 -6.87
CA THR A 94 11.08 -8.45 -8.16
C THR A 94 11.90 -8.98 -9.34
N GLY A 95 11.22 -9.59 -10.31
CA GLY A 95 11.89 -10.22 -11.45
C GLY A 95 12.51 -11.59 -11.13
N THR A 96 11.99 -12.29 -10.12
CA THR A 96 12.43 -13.66 -9.79
C THR A 96 11.22 -14.55 -9.49
N GLY A 97 11.37 -15.88 -9.61
CA GLY A 97 10.33 -16.84 -9.19
C GLY A 97 10.06 -16.91 -7.69
N LEU A 98 10.85 -16.19 -6.88
CA LEU A 98 10.62 -16.00 -5.45
C LEU A 98 9.67 -14.84 -5.14
N ASP A 99 9.33 -14.02 -6.13
CA ASP A 99 8.44 -12.89 -5.92
C ASP A 99 7.03 -13.35 -5.53
N ARG A 100 6.36 -12.56 -4.71
CA ARG A 100 4.99 -12.80 -4.23
C ARG A 100 4.18 -11.51 -4.36
N PRO A 101 3.88 -11.05 -5.59
CA PRO A 101 3.36 -9.71 -5.78
C PRO A 101 1.99 -9.51 -5.13
N ILE A 102 1.70 -8.28 -4.72
CA ILE A 102 0.37 -7.86 -4.28
C ILE A 102 -0.08 -6.63 -5.06
N CYS A 103 -1.36 -6.55 -5.40
CA CYS A 103 -1.95 -5.43 -6.13
C CYS A 103 -3.02 -4.73 -5.29
N LEU A 104 -2.99 -3.39 -5.28
CA LEU A 104 -4.09 -2.55 -4.81
C LEU A 104 -4.64 -1.77 -6.01
N THR A 105 -5.95 -1.83 -6.23
CA THR A 105 -6.56 -1.26 -7.44
C THR A 105 -7.89 -0.57 -7.19
N ALA A 106 -8.24 0.32 -8.11
CA ALA A 106 -9.54 0.99 -8.25
C ALA A 106 -9.80 1.28 -9.74
N ASP A 107 -10.95 1.83 -10.08
CA ASP A 107 -11.27 2.25 -11.45
C ASP A 107 -11.24 3.78 -11.64
N LEU A 108 -10.99 4.17 -12.88
CA LEU A 108 -10.80 5.53 -13.35
C LEU A 108 -12.09 6.15 -13.85
N ASP A 109 -12.88 5.39 -14.59
CA ASP A 109 -14.02 5.94 -15.29
C ASP A 109 -15.18 6.21 -14.33
N THR A 110 -16.29 6.60 -14.92
CA THR A 110 -17.56 6.76 -14.22
C THR A 110 -18.63 6.41 -15.21
N ASP A 111 -19.77 5.95 -14.73
CA ASP A 111 -20.97 5.87 -15.53
C ASP A 111 -21.36 7.21 -16.19
N LYS A 112 -22.14 7.10 -17.27
CA LYS A 112 -22.61 8.25 -18.05
C LYS A 112 -23.41 9.21 -17.16
N ASN A 113 -22.99 10.47 -17.12
CA ASN A 113 -23.61 11.53 -16.33
C ASN A 113 -23.63 11.30 -14.79
N ARG A 114 -22.76 10.45 -14.25
CA ARG A 114 -22.64 10.26 -12.80
C ARG A 114 -21.59 11.18 -12.16
N PRO A 115 -21.79 11.58 -10.90
CA PRO A 115 -20.70 12.17 -10.11
C PRO A 115 -19.66 11.08 -9.84
N GLY A 116 -18.39 11.45 -9.76
CA GLY A 116 -17.30 10.48 -9.70
C GLY A 116 -16.64 10.31 -8.33
N ARG A 117 -17.21 10.90 -7.26
CA ARG A 117 -16.52 11.02 -5.96
C ARG A 117 -16.50 9.74 -5.14
N ASP A 118 -17.64 9.09 -5.02
CA ASP A 118 -17.73 7.81 -4.31
C ASP A 118 -17.29 6.69 -5.26
N ASP A 119 -17.99 6.59 -6.39
CA ASP A 119 -17.76 5.69 -7.51
C ASP A 119 -16.94 6.35 -8.65
N ASN A 120 -15.66 6.04 -8.85
CA ASN A 120 -14.77 5.43 -7.84
C ASN A 120 -13.63 6.36 -7.39
N GLY A 121 -13.94 7.65 -7.24
CA GLY A 121 -12.99 8.64 -6.73
C GLY A 121 -12.43 8.31 -5.34
N SER A 122 -13.22 7.61 -4.54
CA SER A 122 -12.85 7.17 -3.20
C SER A 122 -11.81 6.05 -3.21
N GLY A 123 -11.98 5.06 -4.10
CA GLY A 123 -10.97 4.03 -4.37
C GLY A 123 -9.67 4.64 -4.87
N MET A 124 -9.73 5.52 -5.87
CA MET A 124 -8.54 6.22 -6.38
C MET A 124 -7.80 7.04 -5.31
N ALA A 125 -8.54 7.77 -4.47
CA ALA A 125 -7.95 8.54 -3.38
C ALA A 125 -7.22 7.63 -2.37
N ALA A 126 -7.81 6.48 -2.02
CA ALA A 126 -7.20 5.51 -1.13
C ALA A 126 -5.96 4.84 -1.75
N VAL A 127 -5.99 4.49 -3.04
CA VAL A 127 -4.82 3.96 -3.77
C VAL A 127 -3.66 4.95 -3.74
N LEU A 128 -3.91 6.23 -4.07
CA LEU A 128 -2.88 7.26 -4.07
C LEU A 128 -2.33 7.55 -2.67
N GLU A 129 -3.17 7.56 -1.64
CA GLU A 129 -2.71 7.77 -0.27
C GLU A 129 -1.93 6.58 0.28
N ALA A 130 -2.36 5.34 0.00
CA ALA A 130 -1.62 4.13 0.34
C ALA A 130 -0.24 4.12 -0.34
N ALA A 131 -0.20 4.44 -1.64
CA ALA A 131 1.05 4.56 -2.39
C ALA A 131 1.99 5.60 -1.78
N ARG A 132 1.49 6.79 -1.42
CA ARG A 132 2.26 7.85 -0.75
C ARG A 132 2.89 7.36 0.56
N LEU A 133 2.10 6.65 1.38
CA LEU A 133 2.54 6.16 2.68
C LEU A 133 3.61 5.07 2.53
N ILE A 134 3.39 4.11 1.64
CA ILE A 134 4.32 2.98 1.41
C ILE A 134 5.64 3.47 0.81
N THR A 135 5.59 4.33 -0.21
CA THR A 135 6.79 4.83 -0.89
C THR A 135 7.59 5.83 -0.07
N SER A 136 6.96 6.46 0.93
CA SER A 136 7.67 7.35 1.87
C SER A 136 8.57 6.59 2.84
N GLU A 137 8.42 5.27 2.93
CA GLU A 137 9.28 4.45 3.77
C GLU A 137 10.65 4.25 3.12
N THR A 138 11.69 4.39 3.94
CA THR A 138 13.08 4.17 3.55
C THR A 138 13.41 2.68 3.39
N CYS A 139 12.63 1.79 4.03
CA CYS A 139 12.79 0.35 3.89
C CYS A 139 12.33 -0.17 2.51
N ILE A 140 12.96 -1.25 2.06
CA ILE A 140 12.55 -2.00 0.87
C ILE A 140 11.91 -3.33 1.27
N GLN A 141 10.70 -3.54 0.77
CA GLN A 141 9.94 -4.76 0.90
C GLN A 141 10.56 -5.94 0.14
N ASP A 142 10.18 -7.17 0.48
CA ASP A 142 10.65 -8.38 -0.20
C ASP A 142 10.04 -8.51 -1.59
N ASN A 143 8.74 -8.24 -1.74
CA ASN A 143 7.97 -8.57 -2.93
C ASN A 143 7.42 -7.34 -3.63
N THR A 144 7.12 -7.49 -4.92
CA THR A 144 6.57 -6.41 -5.74
C THR A 144 5.20 -5.93 -5.22
N ILE A 145 5.00 -4.61 -5.22
CA ILE A 145 3.67 -4.02 -5.02
C ILE A 145 3.24 -3.36 -6.32
N PHE A 146 2.05 -3.71 -6.80
CA PHE A 146 1.38 -3.04 -7.91
C PHE A 146 0.30 -2.11 -7.36
N PHE A 147 0.24 -0.91 -7.91
CA PHE A 147 -0.90 -0.01 -7.81
C PHE A 147 -1.50 0.11 -9.20
N ALA A 148 -2.78 -0.15 -9.37
CA ALA A 148 -3.44 -0.07 -10.67
C ALA A 148 -4.71 0.75 -10.59
N ILE A 149 -5.01 1.47 -11.67
CA ILE A 149 -6.20 2.28 -11.88
C ILE A 149 -6.73 1.91 -13.26
N PHE A 150 -7.86 1.21 -13.30
CA PHE A 150 -8.39 0.62 -14.52
C PHE A 150 -9.38 1.52 -15.23
N ASP A 151 -9.41 1.42 -16.55
CA ASP A 151 -10.37 2.14 -17.37
C ASP A 151 -11.43 1.20 -17.96
N PHE A 152 -12.62 1.73 -18.23
CA PHE A 152 -13.77 0.98 -18.70
C PHE A 152 -14.16 -0.17 -17.77
N ALA A 153 -14.23 0.10 -16.46
CA ALA A 153 -14.74 -0.83 -15.48
C ALA A 153 -16.26 -1.05 -15.66
N HIS A 154 -17.01 -0.02 -16.02
CA HIS A 154 -18.47 -0.11 -16.14
C HIS A 154 -18.93 -0.75 -17.45
N ARG A 155 -19.96 -1.61 -17.33
CA ARG A 155 -20.70 -2.16 -18.48
C ARG A 155 -21.37 -1.03 -19.26
N SER A 156 -20.93 -0.82 -20.51
CA SER A 156 -21.48 0.17 -21.41
C SER A 156 -21.66 -0.40 -22.81
N GLY A 157 -22.92 -0.54 -23.24
CA GLY A 157 -23.29 -1.04 -24.57
C GLY A 157 -23.81 0.04 -25.53
N GLY A 158 -24.15 -0.38 -26.74
CA GLY A 158 -24.71 0.49 -27.78
C GLY A 158 -23.66 1.42 -28.42
N LYS A 159 -24.10 2.43 -29.18
CA LYS A 159 -23.21 3.31 -29.98
C LYS A 159 -22.18 4.12 -29.17
N ASP A 160 -22.45 4.33 -27.89
CA ASP A 160 -21.61 5.11 -26.97
C ASP A 160 -20.86 4.18 -25.99
N GLY A 161 -21.06 2.86 -26.07
CA GLY A 161 -20.43 1.89 -25.18
C GLY A 161 -18.97 1.66 -25.53
N ALA A 162 -18.11 1.58 -24.52
CA ALA A 162 -16.70 1.26 -24.70
C ALA A 162 -16.33 -0.15 -24.20
N CYS A 163 -17.22 -0.78 -23.44
CA CYS A 163 -16.99 -2.10 -22.86
C CYS A 163 -18.34 -2.76 -22.52
N ALA A 164 -18.87 -3.62 -23.41
CA ALA A 164 -20.20 -4.19 -23.21
C ALA A 164 -20.25 -5.17 -22.03
N GLU A 165 -19.15 -5.88 -21.76
CA GLU A 165 -19.04 -6.88 -20.70
C GLU A 165 -18.63 -6.30 -19.35
N GLY A 166 -18.10 -5.06 -19.32
CA GLY A 166 -17.50 -4.45 -18.14
C GLY A 166 -16.06 -4.92 -17.90
N SER A 167 -15.37 -4.26 -16.97
CA SER A 167 -14.03 -4.65 -16.50
C SER A 167 -12.99 -4.79 -17.62
N CYS A 168 -13.10 -4.04 -18.71
CA CYS A 168 -12.19 -4.18 -19.84
C CYS A 168 -10.75 -3.81 -19.44
N GLY A 169 -10.56 -2.77 -18.64
CA GLY A 169 -9.25 -2.36 -18.16
C GLY A 169 -8.59 -3.42 -17.28
N SER A 170 -9.32 -4.02 -16.35
CA SER A 170 -8.76 -5.06 -15.48
C SER A 170 -8.50 -6.38 -16.23
N LYS A 171 -9.33 -6.73 -17.24
CA LYS A 171 -9.05 -7.84 -18.18
C LYS A 171 -7.74 -7.60 -18.94
N GLU A 172 -7.55 -6.40 -19.48
CA GLU A 172 -6.30 -6.00 -20.15
C GLU A 172 -5.09 -6.09 -19.22
N PHE A 173 -5.22 -5.64 -17.97
CA PHE A 173 -4.14 -5.76 -16.99
C PHE A 173 -3.80 -7.21 -16.67
N ASN A 174 -4.79 -8.10 -16.55
CA ASN A 174 -4.54 -9.52 -16.36
C ASN A 174 -3.75 -10.12 -17.55
N ASN A 175 -4.24 -9.87 -18.76
CA ASN A 175 -3.70 -10.45 -19.99
C ASN A 175 -2.30 -9.94 -20.33
N TYR A 176 -2.03 -8.67 -20.04
CA TYR A 176 -0.78 -8.02 -20.46
C TYR A 176 0.19 -7.76 -19.32
N VAL A 177 -0.21 -7.89 -18.06
CA VAL A 177 0.67 -7.68 -16.90
C VAL A 177 0.77 -8.91 -16.03
N ILE A 178 -0.34 -9.36 -15.43
CA ILE A 178 -0.27 -10.44 -14.42
C ILE A 178 0.15 -11.77 -15.02
N GLN A 179 -0.58 -12.28 -16.03
CA GLN A 179 -0.27 -13.61 -16.59
C GLN A 179 1.14 -13.66 -17.19
N PRO A 180 1.57 -12.66 -18.00
CA PRO A 180 2.93 -12.63 -18.51
C PRO A 180 3.99 -12.52 -17.41
N TYR A 181 3.72 -11.81 -16.30
CA TYR A 181 4.66 -11.73 -15.17
C TYR A 181 4.82 -13.09 -14.49
N ILE A 182 3.71 -13.76 -14.21
CA ILE A 182 3.69 -15.09 -13.61
C ILE A 182 4.45 -16.09 -14.49
N GLU A 183 4.14 -16.13 -15.79
CA GLU A 183 4.76 -17.04 -16.75
C GLU A 183 6.27 -16.78 -16.87
N HIS A 184 6.66 -15.52 -17.11
CA HIS A 184 8.06 -15.19 -17.33
C HIS A 184 8.92 -15.42 -16.08
N GLN A 185 8.42 -15.01 -14.91
CA GLN A 185 9.14 -15.17 -13.66
C GLN A 185 9.04 -16.57 -13.08
N LYS A 186 8.22 -17.44 -13.68
CA LYS A 186 7.95 -18.81 -13.21
C LYS A 186 7.40 -18.81 -11.78
N ILE A 187 6.52 -17.85 -11.50
CA ILE A 187 5.80 -17.78 -10.23
C ILE A 187 4.65 -18.76 -10.31
N ASP A 188 4.43 -19.54 -9.26
CA ASP A 188 3.21 -20.32 -9.11
C ASP A 188 2.04 -19.34 -8.83
N PRO A 189 0.94 -19.33 -9.59
CA PRO A 189 -0.18 -18.40 -9.37
C PRO A 189 -0.71 -18.42 -7.92
N THR A 190 -0.68 -19.57 -7.24
CA THR A 190 -1.10 -19.70 -5.84
C THR A 190 -0.18 -18.97 -4.85
N GLN A 191 0.99 -18.55 -5.33
CA GLN A 191 1.97 -17.77 -4.60
C GLN A 191 1.82 -16.25 -4.86
N TRP A 192 0.93 -15.83 -5.76
CA TRP A 192 0.56 -14.41 -5.83
C TRP A 192 -0.10 -14.00 -4.52
N SER A 193 0.38 -12.93 -3.88
CA SER A 193 -0.07 -12.57 -2.53
C SER A 193 -1.52 -12.08 -2.54
N GLY A 194 -1.92 -11.35 -3.57
CA GLY A 194 -3.33 -11.07 -3.81
C GLY A 194 -3.62 -9.82 -4.64
N VAL A 195 -4.91 -9.60 -4.90
CA VAL A 195 -5.44 -8.37 -5.50
C VAL A 195 -6.54 -7.81 -4.60
N ILE A 196 -6.42 -6.56 -4.19
CA ILE A 196 -7.44 -5.83 -3.43
C ILE A 196 -8.06 -4.80 -4.36
N THR A 197 -9.32 -5.02 -4.74
CA THR A 197 -10.11 -4.07 -5.53
C THR A 197 -10.90 -3.17 -4.58
N LEU A 198 -10.70 -1.87 -4.68
CA LEU A 198 -11.48 -0.87 -3.97
C LEU A 198 -12.55 -0.32 -4.90
N ASP A 199 -13.82 -0.34 -4.49
CA ASP A 199 -14.91 0.25 -5.26
C ASP A 199 -15.99 0.81 -4.34
N CYS A 200 -16.29 2.11 -4.46
CA CYS A 200 -17.19 2.86 -3.59
C CYS A 200 -16.85 2.63 -2.11
N ILE A 201 -15.97 3.43 -1.50
CA ILE A 201 -15.51 3.20 -0.12
C ILE A 201 -15.67 4.42 0.78
N LEU A 202 -16.59 5.33 0.44
CA LEU A 202 -16.79 6.60 1.14
C LEU A 202 -18.14 6.68 1.88
N ASN A 203 -19.20 6.03 1.38
CA ASN A 203 -20.57 6.20 1.84
C ASN A 203 -20.86 5.51 3.17
N TYR A 204 -20.40 6.10 4.27
CA TYR A 204 -20.89 5.76 5.60
C TYR A 204 -22.30 6.35 5.83
N ASN A 205 -23.30 5.50 6.03
CA ASN A 205 -24.67 5.92 6.29
C ASN A 205 -25.31 5.12 7.42
N SER A 206 -25.31 5.70 8.63
CA SER A 206 -25.87 5.10 9.83
C SER A 206 -27.39 5.26 9.97
N SER A 207 -28.11 5.79 8.97
CA SER A 207 -29.58 5.87 9.02
C SER A 207 -30.23 4.47 8.89
N ALA A 208 -31.36 4.24 9.57
CA ALA A 208 -32.06 2.96 9.42
C ALA A 208 -32.56 2.78 7.98
N MET A 209 -32.53 1.54 7.48
CA MET A 209 -32.92 1.20 6.10
C MET A 209 -32.08 1.89 5.00
N SER A 210 -30.88 2.40 5.33
CA SER A 210 -29.97 2.96 4.33
C SER A 210 -29.23 1.90 3.51
N GLN A 211 -29.35 0.61 3.84
CA GLN A 211 -28.80 -0.50 3.05
C GLN A 211 -29.94 -1.32 2.43
N GLU A 212 -29.98 -1.35 1.10
CA GLU A 212 -30.81 -2.25 0.33
C GLU A 212 -30.11 -3.60 0.17
N ILE A 213 -30.90 -4.68 0.12
CA ILE A 213 -30.40 -6.04 -0.12
C ILE A 213 -30.98 -6.48 -1.47
N PRO A 214 -30.14 -6.64 -2.51
CA PRO A 214 -30.64 -6.94 -3.83
C PRO A 214 -31.26 -8.33 -3.87
N GLY A 215 -32.43 -8.44 -4.50
CA GLY A 215 -33.15 -9.72 -4.60
C GLY A 215 -33.33 -10.43 -3.26
N GLU A 216 -33.69 -9.71 -2.19
CA GLU A 216 -33.65 -10.16 -0.77
C GLU A 216 -34.07 -11.61 -0.52
N GLU A 217 -35.18 -12.05 -1.14
CA GLU A 217 -35.70 -13.42 -0.99
C GLU A 217 -34.75 -14.50 -1.49
N LEU A 218 -34.04 -14.23 -2.58
CA LEU A 218 -33.03 -15.11 -3.16
C LEU A 218 -31.70 -14.93 -2.44
N PHE A 219 -31.33 -13.68 -2.11
CA PHE A 219 -30.08 -13.34 -1.42
C PHE A 219 -29.94 -14.07 -0.08
N LYS A 220 -30.99 -14.08 0.76
CA LYS A 220 -30.96 -14.69 2.10
C LYS A 220 -30.73 -16.21 2.09
N VAL A 221 -31.05 -16.88 0.98
CA VAL A 221 -30.86 -18.33 0.79
C VAL A 221 -29.68 -18.66 -0.12
N THR A 222 -29.02 -17.66 -0.70
CA THR A 222 -27.86 -17.84 -1.57
C THR A 222 -26.69 -18.38 -0.74
N PRO A 223 -26.05 -19.49 -1.16
CA PRO A 223 -24.93 -20.09 -0.43
C PRO A 223 -23.84 -19.07 -0.08
N GLY A 224 -23.43 -19.06 1.19
CA GLY A 224 -22.37 -18.18 1.69
C GLY A 224 -22.79 -16.74 2.05
N LEU A 225 -23.98 -16.28 1.64
CA LEU A 225 -24.45 -14.91 1.91
C LEU A 225 -25.33 -14.75 3.15
N LYS A 226 -25.70 -15.86 3.81
CA LYS A 226 -26.63 -15.83 4.95
C LYS A 226 -26.12 -14.97 6.12
N SER A 227 -24.85 -15.10 6.48
CA SER A 227 -24.25 -14.34 7.60
C SER A 227 -24.21 -12.84 7.29
N PHE A 228 -23.88 -12.48 6.05
CA PHE A 228 -23.91 -11.10 5.56
C PHE A 228 -25.32 -10.51 5.64
N TYR A 229 -26.31 -11.22 5.10
CA TYR A 229 -27.73 -10.88 5.20
C TYR A 229 -28.19 -10.67 6.65
N ASP A 230 -27.94 -11.64 7.53
CA ASP A 230 -28.34 -11.58 8.93
C ASP A 230 -27.67 -10.38 9.64
N GLY A 231 -26.41 -10.09 9.33
CA GLY A 231 -25.66 -8.95 9.86
C GLY A 231 -26.24 -7.59 9.46
N ILE A 232 -26.74 -7.47 8.22
CA ILE A 232 -27.43 -6.27 7.74
C ILE A 232 -28.80 -6.13 8.44
N LYS A 233 -29.61 -7.20 8.48
CA LYS A 233 -30.94 -7.18 9.10
C LYS A 233 -30.87 -6.91 10.61
N ALA A 234 -29.93 -7.53 11.31
CA ALA A 234 -29.74 -7.36 12.75
C ALA A 234 -29.36 -5.92 13.13
N ASN A 235 -28.76 -5.16 12.22
CA ASN A 235 -28.43 -3.75 12.44
C ASN A 235 -29.50 -2.78 11.92
N GLY A 236 -30.72 -3.26 11.63
CA GLY A 236 -31.79 -2.41 11.10
C GLY A 236 -31.48 -1.85 9.71
N GLN A 237 -30.75 -2.63 8.89
CA GLN A 237 -30.39 -2.30 7.51
C GLN A 237 -29.67 -0.95 7.37
N ARG A 238 -28.73 -0.65 8.28
CA ARG A 238 -27.86 0.53 8.15
C ARG A 238 -26.64 0.19 7.28
N GLY A 239 -26.29 1.08 6.37
CA GLY A 239 -25.06 1.10 5.58
C GLY A 239 -23.88 1.70 6.35
N ASP A 240 -23.67 1.29 7.59
CA ASP A 240 -22.58 1.74 8.49
C ASP A 240 -21.41 0.74 8.57
N PHE A 241 -21.20 -0.01 7.48
CA PHE A 241 -20.21 -1.07 7.39
C PHE A 241 -19.42 -1.03 6.08
N MET A 242 -18.22 -1.62 6.09
CA MET A 242 -17.47 -1.96 4.89
C MET A 242 -17.75 -3.42 4.51
N SER A 243 -18.11 -3.67 3.25
CA SER A 243 -18.27 -5.02 2.70
C SER A 243 -16.92 -5.54 2.21
N VAL A 244 -16.64 -6.82 2.46
CA VAL A 244 -15.52 -7.53 1.83
C VAL A 244 -16.04 -8.80 1.17
N LEU A 245 -16.03 -8.82 -0.16
CA LEU A 245 -16.41 -9.98 -0.97
C LEU A 245 -15.16 -10.81 -1.31
N TYR A 246 -15.24 -12.12 -1.09
CA TYR A 246 -14.13 -13.04 -1.34
C TYR A 246 -14.61 -14.48 -1.53
N ARG A 247 -13.82 -15.34 -2.15
CA ARG A 247 -14.07 -16.79 -2.24
C ARG A 247 -13.51 -17.49 -1.01
N THR A 248 -14.36 -18.24 -0.30
CA THR A 248 -14.07 -18.75 1.04
C THR A 248 -12.79 -19.57 1.14
N ASN A 249 -12.46 -20.37 0.12
CA ASN A 249 -11.27 -21.23 0.16
C ASN A 249 -10.07 -20.58 -0.52
N SER A 250 -10.27 -19.99 -1.71
CA SER A 250 -9.19 -19.44 -2.54
C SER A 250 -8.62 -18.13 -2.01
N ASP A 251 -9.47 -17.28 -1.44
CA ASP A 251 -9.08 -15.91 -1.06
C ASP A 251 -8.90 -15.75 0.47
N SER A 252 -9.08 -16.84 1.24
CA SER A 252 -9.05 -16.83 2.72
C SER A 252 -7.79 -16.25 3.33
N SER A 253 -6.62 -16.51 2.71
CA SER A 253 -5.35 -15.97 3.19
C SER A 253 -5.36 -14.44 3.15
N LEU A 254 -5.72 -13.85 2.01
CA LEU A 254 -5.83 -12.40 1.82
C LEU A 254 -6.93 -11.79 2.70
N HIS A 255 -8.12 -12.40 2.72
CA HIS A 255 -9.24 -11.95 3.55
C HIS A 255 -8.89 -11.94 5.05
N SER A 256 -8.26 -13.00 5.57
CA SER A 256 -7.89 -13.08 6.99
C SER A 256 -6.88 -12.01 7.41
N LYS A 257 -6.01 -11.59 6.48
CA LYS A 257 -5.10 -10.46 6.70
C LYS A 257 -5.88 -9.16 6.76
N PHE A 258 -6.82 -8.96 5.85
CA PHE A 258 -7.69 -7.79 5.87
C PHE A 258 -8.51 -7.71 7.16
N ASP A 259 -9.21 -8.78 7.54
CA ASP A 259 -10.01 -8.84 8.78
C ASP A 259 -9.17 -8.52 10.03
N LYS A 260 -7.98 -9.13 10.11
CA LYS A 260 -7.04 -8.86 11.19
C LYS A 260 -6.65 -7.38 11.26
N GLN A 261 -6.32 -6.76 10.12
CA GLN A 261 -5.93 -5.35 10.11
C GLN A 261 -7.12 -4.42 10.37
N TRP A 262 -8.32 -4.76 9.90
CA TRP A 262 -9.55 -4.03 10.20
C TRP A 262 -9.84 -4.00 11.72
N ALA A 263 -9.66 -5.13 12.39
CA ALA A 263 -9.80 -5.23 13.84
C ALA A 263 -8.69 -4.46 14.57
N ALA A 264 -7.45 -4.50 14.07
CA ALA A 264 -6.30 -3.85 14.68
C ALA A 264 -6.33 -2.32 14.58
N GLU A 265 -6.82 -1.76 13.46
CA GLU A 265 -6.97 -0.32 13.27
C GLU A 265 -7.97 0.29 14.27
N GLY A 266 -8.87 -0.53 14.81
CA GLY A 266 -9.81 -0.14 15.85
C GLY A 266 -11.00 0.65 15.30
N ASN A 267 -11.53 1.56 16.09
CA ASN A 267 -12.77 2.30 15.80
C ASN A 267 -13.98 1.39 15.50
N PRO A 268 -14.61 0.82 16.56
CA PRO A 268 -15.70 -0.15 16.42
C PRO A 268 -16.99 0.44 15.81
N GLN A 269 -17.07 1.76 15.62
CA GLN A 269 -18.20 2.38 14.94
C GLN A 269 -18.28 1.99 13.46
N TYR A 270 -17.13 1.66 12.85
CA TYR A 270 -17.01 1.23 11.47
C TYR A 270 -16.92 -0.29 11.44
N ARG A 271 -18.06 -0.92 11.15
CA ARG A 271 -18.19 -2.38 11.08
C ARG A 271 -17.63 -2.89 9.76
N MET A 272 -17.24 -4.16 9.73
CA MET A 272 -16.98 -4.89 8.49
C MET A 272 -17.95 -6.05 8.42
N LEU A 273 -18.49 -6.32 7.24
CA LEU A 273 -19.28 -7.51 6.96
C LEU A 273 -18.64 -8.23 5.77
N SER A 274 -18.47 -9.54 5.87
CA SER A 274 -17.88 -10.34 4.80
C SER A 274 -18.98 -11.07 4.04
N ALA A 275 -18.89 -11.05 2.71
CA ALA A 275 -19.71 -11.82 1.80
C ALA A 275 -18.87 -12.99 1.26
N ASP A 276 -19.20 -14.20 1.72
CA ASP A 276 -18.38 -15.38 1.50
C ASP A 276 -18.91 -16.13 0.27
N ILE A 277 -18.17 -16.17 -0.84
CA ILE A 277 -18.55 -16.96 -2.03
C ILE A 277 -17.96 -18.38 -1.88
N PRO A 278 -18.78 -19.44 -1.82
CA PRO A 278 -18.27 -20.79 -1.54
C PRO A 278 -17.67 -21.49 -2.77
N TYR A 279 -17.66 -20.83 -3.94
CA TYR A 279 -17.22 -21.40 -5.21
C TYR A 279 -15.90 -20.78 -5.66
N LYS A 280 -14.94 -21.62 -6.03
CA LYS A 280 -13.66 -21.17 -6.61
C LYS A 280 -13.88 -20.59 -8.01
N ASN A 281 -14.69 -21.27 -8.81
CA ASN A 281 -15.01 -20.94 -10.20
C ASN A 281 -16.39 -20.25 -10.32
N VAL A 282 -16.63 -19.22 -9.50
CA VAL A 282 -17.91 -18.50 -9.50
C VAL A 282 -18.22 -17.84 -10.86
N THR A 283 -17.20 -17.48 -11.61
CA THR A 283 -17.30 -16.91 -12.97
C THR A 283 -17.93 -17.91 -13.94
N ASP A 284 -17.54 -19.19 -13.91
CA ASP A 284 -18.19 -20.25 -14.72
C ASP A 284 -19.70 -20.34 -14.44
N ILE A 285 -20.10 -20.23 -13.17
CA ILE A 285 -21.52 -20.28 -12.75
C ILE A 285 -22.28 -19.08 -13.33
N ILE A 286 -21.66 -17.90 -13.32
CA ILE A 286 -22.23 -16.65 -13.87
C ILE A 286 -22.37 -16.77 -15.40
N ASP A 287 -21.29 -17.16 -16.09
CA ASP A 287 -21.24 -17.25 -17.56
C ASP A 287 -22.18 -18.32 -18.11
N ALA A 288 -22.18 -19.50 -17.49
CA ALA A 288 -23.10 -20.58 -17.86
C ALA A 288 -24.55 -20.31 -17.40
N LYS A 289 -24.78 -19.27 -16.59
CA LYS A 289 -26.06 -18.95 -15.94
C LYS A 289 -26.62 -20.16 -15.19
N GLU A 290 -25.74 -20.84 -14.46
CA GLU A 290 -26.02 -22.13 -13.84
C GLU A 290 -26.69 -21.95 -12.46
N GLY A 291 -27.72 -22.75 -12.21
CA GLY A 291 -28.41 -22.79 -10.91
C GLY A 291 -29.32 -21.60 -10.65
N PRO A 292 -29.97 -21.53 -9.48
CA PRO A 292 -30.94 -20.49 -9.17
C PRO A 292 -30.31 -19.19 -8.64
N TYR A 293 -29.00 -19.16 -8.40
CA TYR A 293 -28.33 -18.06 -7.68
C TYR A 293 -27.36 -17.24 -8.54
N TRP A 294 -27.14 -17.60 -9.81
CA TRP A 294 -26.14 -16.94 -10.66
C TRP A 294 -26.33 -15.42 -10.75
N GLN A 295 -27.57 -14.93 -10.73
CA GLN A 295 -27.88 -13.49 -10.75
C GLN A 295 -27.35 -12.75 -9.52
N ILE A 296 -27.43 -13.37 -8.35
CA ILE A 296 -26.93 -12.76 -7.10
C ILE A 296 -25.40 -12.73 -7.12
N TYR A 297 -24.75 -13.78 -7.63
CA TYR A 297 -23.30 -13.76 -7.80
C TYR A 297 -22.86 -12.75 -8.86
N GLU A 298 -23.56 -12.67 -9.99
CA GLU A 298 -23.28 -11.67 -11.02
C GLU A 298 -23.35 -10.26 -10.43
N GLU A 299 -24.43 -9.94 -9.71
CA GLU A 299 -24.61 -8.62 -9.11
C GLU A 299 -23.51 -8.24 -8.09
N LEU A 300 -22.98 -9.21 -7.35
CA LEU A 300 -21.89 -8.97 -6.39
C LEU A 300 -20.51 -8.89 -7.04
N VAL A 301 -20.28 -9.65 -8.12
CA VAL A 301 -18.95 -9.86 -8.70
C VAL A 301 -18.70 -8.97 -9.92
N ASN A 302 -19.74 -8.39 -10.53
CA ASN A 302 -19.66 -7.56 -11.74
C ASN A 302 -18.97 -6.19 -11.51
N HIS A 303 -17.71 -6.27 -11.14
CA HIS A 303 -16.70 -5.24 -10.89
C HIS A 303 -15.37 -5.78 -11.41
N ASP A 304 -14.29 -4.99 -11.34
CA ASP A 304 -12.96 -5.40 -11.80
C ASP A 304 -12.43 -6.71 -11.17
N ILE A 305 -12.94 -7.08 -9.98
CA ILE A 305 -12.63 -8.37 -9.36
C ILE A 305 -12.95 -9.58 -10.26
N TYR A 306 -14.02 -9.47 -11.08
CA TYR A 306 -14.46 -10.52 -11.99
C TYR A 306 -13.30 -11.00 -12.87
N SER A 307 -12.57 -10.07 -13.46
CA SER A 307 -11.48 -10.37 -14.41
C SER A 307 -10.34 -11.18 -13.80
N PHE A 308 -10.03 -10.98 -12.51
CA PHE A 308 -8.98 -11.73 -11.83
C PHE A 308 -9.41 -13.17 -11.56
N TRP A 309 -10.67 -13.38 -11.17
CA TRP A 309 -11.22 -14.72 -10.95
C TRP A 309 -11.47 -15.47 -12.26
N GLU A 310 -11.87 -14.78 -13.32
CA GLU A 310 -12.10 -15.32 -14.66
C GLU A 310 -10.78 -15.81 -15.28
N GLU A 311 -9.75 -14.96 -15.30
CA GLU A 311 -8.50 -15.27 -15.98
C GLU A 311 -7.68 -16.32 -15.21
N ASN A 312 -7.65 -16.23 -13.87
CA ASN A 312 -6.87 -17.16 -13.07
C ASN A 312 -7.48 -17.34 -11.67
N GLU A 313 -8.30 -18.39 -11.54
CA GLU A 313 -8.99 -18.71 -10.30
C GLU A 313 -8.06 -19.02 -9.10
N ASP A 314 -6.77 -19.25 -9.32
CA ASP A 314 -5.78 -19.49 -8.27
C ASP A 314 -5.19 -18.21 -7.67
N ILE A 315 -5.36 -17.06 -8.33
CA ILE A 315 -4.93 -15.77 -7.80
C ILE A 315 -5.92 -15.31 -6.72
N PRO A 316 -5.45 -15.07 -5.47
CA PRO A 316 -6.32 -14.56 -4.43
C PRO A 316 -6.78 -13.13 -4.76
N ALA A 317 -8.08 -12.85 -4.67
CA ALA A 317 -8.59 -11.48 -4.83
C ALA A 317 -9.79 -11.19 -3.91
N ILE A 318 -9.88 -9.94 -3.43
CA ILE A 318 -11.01 -9.45 -2.65
C ILE A 318 -11.53 -8.12 -3.21
N LEU A 319 -12.83 -7.88 -3.04
CA LEU A 319 -13.47 -6.60 -3.35
C LEU A 319 -13.87 -5.96 -2.03
N VAL A 320 -13.40 -4.74 -1.80
CA VAL A 320 -13.69 -3.92 -0.64
C VAL A 320 -14.60 -2.79 -1.09
N SER A 321 -15.83 -2.78 -0.58
CA SER A 321 -16.85 -1.86 -1.05
C SER A 321 -17.83 -1.48 0.05
N ASP A 322 -18.35 -0.28 -0.01
CA ASP A 322 -19.48 0.22 0.74
C ASP A 322 -20.82 -0.20 0.10
N THR A 323 -20.80 -1.10 -0.88
CA THR A 323 -21.95 -1.65 -1.62
C THR A 323 -22.63 -0.67 -2.60
N GLY A 324 -22.03 0.50 -2.83
CA GLY A 324 -22.31 1.39 -3.97
C GLY A 324 -23.79 1.71 -4.13
N ASP A 325 -24.35 1.27 -5.26
CA ASP A 325 -25.73 1.54 -5.66
C ASP A 325 -26.80 1.08 -4.68
N THR A 326 -26.51 0.03 -3.89
CA THR A 326 -27.44 -0.52 -2.89
C THR A 326 -27.42 0.26 -1.58
N ARG A 327 -26.52 1.23 -1.42
CA ARG A 327 -26.45 2.10 -0.24
C ARG A 327 -27.11 3.44 -0.49
N GLY A 328 -28.08 3.76 0.35
CA GLY A 328 -28.77 5.03 0.39
C GLY A 328 -27.79 6.20 0.53
N ARG A 329 -28.08 7.27 -0.20
CA ARG A 329 -27.32 8.52 -0.25
C ARG A 329 -28.29 9.71 -0.28
N GLU A 330 -27.77 10.94 -0.35
CA GLU A 330 -28.60 12.16 -0.33
C GLU A 330 -29.61 12.24 -1.49
N LYS A 331 -29.27 11.65 -2.63
CA LYS A 331 -30.10 11.57 -3.84
C LYS A 331 -30.10 10.16 -4.40
N PRO A 332 -31.26 9.56 -4.73
CA PRO A 332 -31.30 8.24 -5.36
C PRO A 332 -30.35 8.19 -6.56
N TRP A 333 -29.68 7.05 -6.76
CA TRP A 333 -28.74 6.91 -7.87
C TRP A 333 -29.38 7.25 -9.20
N SER A 334 -30.60 6.79 -9.50
CA SER A 334 -31.35 7.12 -10.73
C SER A 334 -31.56 8.64 -10.98
N GLU A 335 -31.44 9.48 -9.96
CA GLU A 335 -31.63 10.93 -10.03
C GLU A 335 -30.31 11.72 -10.00
N CYS A 336 -29.19 11.07 -9.70
CA CYS A 336 -27.88 11.71 -9.59
C CYS A 336 -27.38 12.26 -10.93
N ARG A 337 -26.92 13.50 -10.90
CA ARG A 337 -26.28 14.21 -12.00
C ARG A 337 -24.77 14.39 -11.77
N PRO A 338 -23.98 14.80 -12.77
CA PRO A 338 -22.54 14.97 -12.61
C PRO A 338 -22.12 15.89 -11.46
N GLU A 339 -22.94 16.90 -11.14
CA GLU A 339 -22.70 17.86 -10.07
C GLU A 339 -23.05 17.34 -8.66
N ASP A 340 -23.77 16.22 -8.56
CA ASP A 340 -24.35 15.69 -7.31
C ASP A 340 -23.34 14.86 -6.50
N ASN A 341 -22.17 15.44 -6.25
CA ASN A 341 -21.15 14.81 -5.43
C ASN A 341 -21.64 14.56 -4.00
N MET A 342 -21.30 13.37 -3.49
CA MET A 342 -21.57 12.99 -2.12
C MET A 342 -20.92 13.96 -1.13
N GLU A 343 -21.64 14.39 -0.10
CA GLU A 343 -21.11 15.29 0.91
C GLU A 343 -19.96 14.64 1.70
N LEU A 344 -18.85 15.36 1.87
CA LEU A 344 -17.70 14.90 2.65
C LEU A 344 -17.87 15.21 4.14
N THR A 345 -18.74 14.46 4.80
CA THR A 345 -18.93 14.55 6.26
C THR A 345 -17.71 14.01 7.01
N PRO A 346 -17.51 14.40 8.29
CA PRO A 346 -16.44 13.84 9.11
C PRO A 346 -16.48 12.30 9.20
N ASP A 347 -17.68 11.72 9.33
CA ASP A 347 -17.82 10.26 9.46
C ASP A 347 -17.43 9.51 8.19
N ARG A 348 -17.80 10.03 7.01
CA ARG A 348 -17.42 9.45 5.72
C ARG A 348 -15.91 9.51 5.49
N LEU A 349 -15.29 10.65 5.80
CA LEU A 349 -13.84 10.77 5.66
C LEU A 349 -13.08 9.88 6.64
N GLN A 350 -13.56 9.73 7.87
CA GLN A 350 -12.96 8.82 8.84
C GLN A 350 -13.20 7.34 8.49
N PHE A 351 -14.34 7.03 7.85
CA PHE A 351 -14.61 5.72 7.29
C PHE A 351 -13.64 5.38 6.14
N LEU A 352 -13.48 6.29 5.17
CA LEU A 352 -12.50 6.17 4.09
C LEU A 352 -11.07 6.07 4.62
N LYS A 353 -10.72 6.89 5.61
CA LYS A 353 -9.42 6.88 6.28
C LYS A 353 -9.12 5.51 6.88
N LYS A 354 -10.06 4.93 7.64
CA LYS A 354 -9.90 3.60 8.22
C LYS A 354 -9.65 2.56 7.13
N THR A 355 -10.45 2.56 6.06
CA THR A 355 -10.27 1.64 4.94
C THR A 355 -8.89 1.80 4.30
N THR A 356 -8.46 3.04 4.07
CA THR A 356 -7.14 3.38 3.51
C THR A 356 -6.00 2.86 4.40
N ASP A 357 -6.07 3.09 5.71
CA ASP A 357 -5.08 2.59 6.66
C ASP A 357 -5.02 1.05 6.66
N VAL A 358 -6.19 0.40 6.67
CA VAL A 358 -6.28 -1.07 6.66
C VAL A 358 -5.64 -1.66 5.41
N VAL A 359 -5.99 -1.18 4.21
CA VAL A 359 -5.37 -1.71 2.98
C VAL A 359 -3.89 -1.42 2.92
N THR A 360 -3.44 -0.26 3.40
CA THR A 360 -2.01 0.08 3.48
C THR A 360 -1.26 -0.94 4.34
N GLU A 361 -1.81 -1.30 5.51
CA GLU A 361 -1.20 -2.29 6.41
C GLU A 361 -1.27 -3.73 5.87
N VAL A 362 -2.32 -4.09 5.14
CA VAL A 362 -2.40 -5.40 4.46
C VAL A 362 -1.29 -5.50 3.40
N ILE A 363 -1.15 -4.47 2.56
CA ILE A 363 -0.10 -4.41 1.53
C ILE A 363 1.29 -4.52 2.17
N ARG A 364 1.57 -3.74 3.23
CA ARG A 364 2.84 -3.80 3.97
C ARG A 364 3.16 -5.15 4.59
N ASP A 365 2.15 -5.85 5.15
CA ASP A 365 2.36 -7.18 5.74
C ASP A 365 2.66 -8.22 4.65
N MET A 366 1.91 -8.18 3.55
CA MET A 366 1.96 -9.20 2.50
C MET A 366 3.09 -9.00 1.50
N SER A 367 3.56 -7.76 1.30
CA SER A 367 4.74 -7.49 0.48
C SER A 367 6.05 -7.95 1.15
N GLY A 368 6.01 -8.39 2.41
CA GLY A 368 7.18 -8.82 3.17
C GLY A 368 8.04 -7.63 3.58
N THR A 369 8.09 -7.31 4.86
CA THR A 369 8.93 -6.23 5.40
C THR A 369 9.88 -6.79 6.44
N ARG A 370 11.15 -6.35 6.40
CA ARG A 370 12.20 -6.80 7.34
C ARG A 370 11.74 -6.55 8.78
N GLN A 371 12.02 -7.49 9.68
CA GLN A 371 11.64 -7.37 11.10
C GLN A 371 12.25 -6.13 11.77
N GLN A 372 13.38 -5.63 11.26
CA GLN A 372 14.00 -4.36 11.69
C GLN A 372 13.17 -3.13 11.30
N CYS A 373 12.50 -3.16 10.15
CA CYS A 373 11.51 -2.13 9.77
C CYS A 373 10.23 -2.26 10.62
N ARG A 374 9.80 -3.50 10.91
CA ARG A 374 8.67 -3.78 11.81
C ARG A 374 8.95 -3.33 13.25
N GLY A 375 10.20 -3.31 13.70
CA GLY A 375 10.59 -2.83 15.02
C GLY A 375 10.46 -1.32 15.21
N LEU A 376 10.49 -0.56 14.11
CA LEU A 376 10.23 0.88 14.10
C LEU A 376 8.72 1.20 14.04
N CYS A 377 7.90 0.22 13.67
CA CYS A 377 6.49 0.39 13.31
C CYS A 377 5.52 -0.51 14.08
N SER A 378 5.99 -1.31 15.04
CA SER A 378 5.12 -2.22 15.78
C SER A 378 4.24 -1.46 16.74
N TYR A 379 2.94 -1.49 16.46
CA TYR A 379 1.91 -1.16 17.44
C TYR A 379 2.08 -2.06 18.67
N SER A 380 2.30 -1.45 19.83
CA SER A 380 2.16 -2.12 21.12
C SER A 380 0.70 -2.53 21.32
N SER A 381 0.36 -3.71 20.83
CA SER A 381 -0.88 -4.42 21.16
C SER A 381 -0.60 -5.38 22.32
N SER A 382 -0.10 -4.89 23.46
CA SER A 382 0.01 -5.70 24.67
C SER A 382 0.05 -4.87 25.95
N LEU A 383 -1.12 -4.75 26.60
CA LEU A 383 -1.31 -4.98 28.05
C LEU A 383 -2.77 -4.70 28.45
N LYS A 384 -3.71 -5.56 28.06
CA LYS A 384 -5.05 -5.61 28.69
C LYS A 384 -5.54 -6.99 29.13
N ASN A 385 -4.79 -8.07 28.91
CA ASN A 385 -5.22 -9.41 29.32
C ASN A 385 -4.18 -10.10 30.20
N TYR A 386 -4.12 -9.72 31.48
CA TYR A 386 -3.76 -10.64 32.56
C TYR A 386 -4.72 -10.41 33.73
N THR A 387 -5.78 -11.20 33.78
CA THR A 387 -6.62 -11.31 34.98
C THR A 387 -7.06 -12.75 35.15
N ARG A 388 -6.75 -13.29 36.33
CA ARG A 388 -7.23 -14.55 36.95
C ARG A 388 -6.58 -15.87 36.51
N ALA A 389 -5.53 -16.24 37.25
CA ALA A 389 -5.42 -17.59 37.80
C ALA A 389 -5.29 -17.45 39.33
N LEU A 390 -6.38 -17.74 40.04
CA LEU A 390 -6.43 -17.77 41.51
C LEU A 390 -6.25 -19.24 41.92
N LEU A 391 -5.13 -19.59 42.55
CA LEU A 391 -4.98 -20.86 43.26
C LEU A 391 -4.82 -20.57 44.75
N LEU A 392 -5.74 -21.15 45.52
CA LEU A 392 -5.85 -21.11 46.99
C LEU A 392 -4.85 -22.08 47.63
N PHE A 393 -4.11 -21.66 48.67
CA PHE A 393 -3.69 -22.39 49.90
C PHE A 393 -2.72 -21.49 50.75
N PRO A 394 -2.50 -21.73 52.06
CA PRO A 394 -2.36 -20.64 53.04
C PRO A 394 -0.93 -20.43 53.61
N ILE A 395 -0.53 -19.14 53.70
CA ILE A 395 0.32 -18.49 54.74
C ILE A 395 1.87 -18.78 54.73
N PRO A 396 2.78 -17.77 54.90
CA PRO A 396 2.84 -16.45 54.28
C PRO A 396 4.31 -16.03 53.96
N THR A 397 4.92 -16.42 52.84
CA THR A 397 6.12 -15.71 52.35
C THR A 397 6.22 -15.88 50.84
N CYS A 398 5.87 -14.83 50.09
CA CYS A 398 6.17 -14.73 48.67
C CYS A 398 7.46 -13.93 48.50
N VAL A 399 8.48 -14.55 47.92
CA VAL A 399 9.63 -13.87 47.33
C VAL A 399 9.32 -13.70 45.85
N CYS A 400 9.09 -12.46 45.41
CA CYS A 400 9.04 -12.14 43.98
C CYS A 400 10.46 -11.80 43.51
N VAL A 401 10.97 -12.56 42.54
CA VAL A 401 12.18 -12.20 41.80
C VAL A 401 11.73 -11.53 40.51
N CYS A 402 11.74 -10.20 40.49
CA CYS A 402 11.77 -9.44 39.25
C CYS A 402 13.22 -9.04 38.97
N ALA A 403 13.63 -9.14 37.70
CA ALA A 403 14.93 -8.67 37.27
C ALA A 403 15.07 -7.18 37.62
N ARG A 404 15.96 -6.89 38.59
CA ARG A 404 16.45 -5.57 39.01
C ARG A 404 15.53 -4.73 39.92
N CYS A 405 15.18 -5.24 41.11
CA CYS A 405 15.31 -4.56 42.42
C CYS A 405 14.64 -5.37 43.54
N VAL A 406 15.24 -5.39 44.74
CA VAL A 406 14.66 -5.98 45.96
C VAL A 406 14.01 -4.86 46.78
N CYS A 407 12.69 -4.87 46.92
CA CYS A 407 11.99 -4.04 47.90
C CYS A 407 11.49 -4.92 49.05
N VAL A 408 11.89 -4.58 50.27
CA VAL A 408 11.36 -5.18 51.50
C VAL A 408 10.36 -4.18 52.10
N PHE A 409 9.09 -4.56 52.19
CA PHE A 409 8.07 -3.79 52.91
C PHE A 409 7.77 -4.43 54.26
N TYR A 410 7.84 -3.64 55.34
CA TYR A 410 7.25 -3.97 56.62
C TYR A 410 5.81 -3.43 56.66
N ALA A 411 4.83 -4.31 56.86
CA ALA A 411 3.46 -3.91 57.08
C ALA A 411 3.26 -3.49 58.54
N GLY A 412 3.17 -2.19 58.78
CA GLY A 412 2.56 -1.61 59.98
C GLY A 412 1.05 -1.62 59.83
N SER A 413 0.36 -2.09 60.87
CA SER A 413 -1.07 -2.37 60.90
C SER A 413 -1.97 -1.13 60.94
N THR A 414 -3.19 -1.34 60.43
CA THR A 414 -4.46 -0.64 60.70
C THR A 414 -4.85 0.55 59.81
N GLY A 415 -6.07 0.46 59.26
CA GLY A 415 -6.83 1.63 58.81
C GLY A 415 -7.57 1.43 57.49
N LYS A 416 -8.90 1.29 57.56
CA LYS A 416 -9.86 1.13 56.45
C LYS A 416 -9.76 2.24 55.39
N PHE A 417 -9.97 1.90 54.11
CA PHE A 417 -10.25 2.85 53.04
C PHE A 417 -11.57 2.49 52.32
N ASN A 418 -12.50 3.44 52.35
CA ASN A 418 -13.62 3.59 51.41
C ASN A 418 -13.28 4.77 50.48
N GLU A 419 -13.58 4.57 49.19
CA GLU A 419 -13.96 5.51 48.12
C GLU A 419 -13.20 6.84 47.85
N ALA A 420 -13.16 7.13 46.54
CA ALA A 420 -13.00 8.43 45.86
C ALA A 420 -11.61 9.11 45.90
N LEU A 421 -10.87 8.95 44.79
CA LEU A 421 -9.69 9.77 44.49
C LEU A 421 -10.12 10.99 43.64
N HIS A 422 -10.42 12.10 44.32
CA HIS A 422 -10.40 13.44 43.72
C HIS A 422 -8.96 13.98 43.81
N LEU A 423 -8.34 14.27 42.66
CA LEU A 423 -7.06 14.99 42.63
C LEU A 423 -7.34 16.48 42.84
N THR A 424 -6.89 17.02 43.98
CA THR A 424 -6.77 18.46 44.23
C THR A 424 -5.31 18.80 44.45
N LEU A 425 -4.75 19.64 43.57
CA LEU A 425 -3.44 20.26 43.75
C LEU A 425 -3.54 21.36 44.82
N LEU A 426 -2.76 21.21 45.88
CA LEU A 426 -2.53 22.24 46.89
C LEU A 426 -1.52 23.27 46.36
N SER A 427 -1.90 24.54 46.31
CA SER A 427 -0.97 25.66 46.44
C SER A 427 -1.45 26.57 47.56
N GLY A 428 -0.54 26.91 48.48
CA GLY A 428 -0.83 27.65 49.70
C GLY A 428 -0.62 29.16 49.55
N THR A 429 -1.59 29.89 50.08
CA THR A 429 -1.49 31.17 50.85
C THR A 429 -0.90 32.42 50.18
N ASN A 430 -1.74 33.43 49.89
CA ASN A 430 -2.18 34.43 50.87
C ASN A 430 -3.23 35.40 50.29
N ALA A 431 -4.19 35.79 51.12
CA ALA A 431 -5.31 36.65 50.79
C ALA A 431 -4.99 38.14 50.98
N LYS A 432 -5.51 39.01 50.10
CA LYS A 432 -6.18 40.26 50.47
C LYS A 432 -6.99 40.87 49.31
N ARG A 433 -8.27 41.09 49.60
CA ARG A 433 -9.27 41.88 48.84
C ARG A 433 -8.83 43.34 48.72
N LEU A 434 -8.97 43.92 47.53
CA LEU A 434 -9.37 45.32 47.32
C LEU A 434 -9.87 45.52 45.88
N SER A 435 -10.79 46.46 45.75
CA SER A 435 -11.78 46.69 44.70
C SER A 435 -11.31 47.50 43.49
N LYS A 436 -12.02 47.31 42.35
CA LYS A 436 -12.34 48.26 41.26
C LYS A 436 -11.24 49.20 40.75
N LEU A 437 -10.91 49.10 39.46
CA LEU A 437 -11.17 50.16 38.45
C LEU A 437 -10.79 49.66 37.04
N ASP A 438 -11.57 50.10 36.05
CA ASP A 438 -11.26 50.07 34.61
C ASP A 438 -10.03 50.94 34.30
N ASP A 439 -9.19 50.50 33.35
CA ASP A 439 -8.86 51.21 32.11
C ASP A 439 -7.63 50.60 31.40
N GLU A 440 -7.62 50.81 30.10
CA GLU A 440 -6.63 50.47 29.06
C GLU A 440 -5.16 50.43 29.49
N LEU A 441 -4.40 49.44 28.99
CA LEU A 441 -3.17 49.71 28.24
C LEU A 441 -2.67 48.44 27.51
N GLN A 442 -2.41 48.61 26.21
CA GLN A 442 -1.56 47.73 25.41
C GLN A 442 -0.19 47.59 26.07
N TYR A 443 0.39 46.38 26.09
CA TYR A 443 1.81 46.19 25.82
C TYR A 443 2.13 44.72 25.48
N THR A 444 2.93 44.60 24.43
CA THR A 444 3.62 43.44 23.89
C THR A 444 4.34 42.57 24.93
N THR A 445 4.27 41.25 24.78
CA THR A 445 5.26 40.33 25.35
C THR A 445 6.02 39.61 24.25
N ASN A 446 7.27 40.07 24.07
CA ASN A 446 8.38 39.24 23.60
C ASN A 446 8.48 38.01 24.49
N LEU A 447 8.46 36.82 23.89
CA LEU A 447 8.97 35.60 24.51
C LEU A 447 10.27 35.26 23.80
N GLU A 448 11.35 35.50 24.53
CA GLU A 448 12.70 35.22 24.12
C GLU A 448 12.94 33.73 23.93
N LYS A 449 13.76 33.48 22.92
CA LYS A 449 14.49 32.25 22.60
C LYS A 449 15.07 31.58 23.83
N GLU A 450 14.50 30.44 24.22
CA GLU A 450 15.31 29.32 24.70
C GLU A 450 15.47 28.32 23.57
N LYS A 451 16.66 28.32 22.96
CA LYS A 451 17.14 27.24 22.11
C LYS A 451 17.39 26.02 23.00
N SER A 452 16.39 25.17 23.14
CA SER A 452 16.65 23.77 23.51
C SER A 452 17.26 23.08 22.29
N VAL A 453 18.58 22.88 22.36
CA VAL A 453 19.29 21.95 21.50
C VAL A 453 18.83 20.55 21.90
N PHE A 454 17.80 20.06 21.23
CA PHE A 454 17.48 18.64 21.24
C PHE A 454 18.50 17.93 20.35
N LEU A 455 19.55 17.40 20.99
CA LEU A 455 20.31 16.30 20.43
C LEU A 455 19.36 15.11 20.34
N ASN A 456 19.10 14.68 19.11
CA ASN A 456 18.15 13.65 18.76
C ASN A 456 18.95 12.37 18.42
N PRO A 457 18.96 11.32 19.27
CA PRO A 457 19.50 10.03 18.87
C PRO A 457 18.35 9.03 18.83
N PHE A 458 17.83 8.73 17.65
CA PHE A 458 17.66 7.38 17.11
C PHE A 458 17.00 7.48 15.72
N ILE A 459 17.65 6.83 14.79
CA ILE A 459 17.60 7.02 13.34
C ILE A 459 16.34 6.29 12.82
N CYS A 460 15.37 7.04 12.29
CA CYS A 460 14.49 6.52 11.22
C CYS A 460 15.40 5.92 10.15
N SER A 461 15.08 4.74 9.60
CA SER A 461 15.96 3.96 8.70
C SER A 461 16.84 4.84 7.83
N VAL A 462 18.13 4.52 7.82
CA VAL A 462 19.17 5.41 7.31
C VAL A 462 18.76 5.92 5.93
N ASP A 463 18.81 7.24 5.75
CA ASP A 463 18.71 7.84 4.42
C ASP A 463 19.61 7.01 3.48
N PRO A 464 19.07 6.37 2.43
CA PRO A 464 19.89 5.54 1.55
C PRO A 464 20.99 6.34 0.85
N ALA A 465 20.91 7.68 0.80
CA ALA A 465 21.97 8.51 0.22
C ALA A 465 23.30 8.46 1.01
N PRO A 466 23.34 8.63 2.34
CA PRO A 466 24.58 8.45 3.11
C PRO A 466 25.11 7.00 3.15
N GLU A 467 24.28 5.99 2.89
CA GLU A 467 24.72 4.58 2.78
C GLU A 467 25.18 4.21 1.36
N ALA A 468 24.88 5.05 0.36
CA ALA A 468 25.40 4.87 -0.99
C ALA A 468 26.90 5.18 -1.04
N PRO A 469 27.67 4.52 -1.94
CA PRO A 469 29.06 4.90 -2.19
C PRO A 469 29.18 6.40 -2.42
N SER A 470 30.18 7.06 -1.83
CA SER A 470 30.28 8.53 -1.86
C SER A 470 30.33 9.12 -3.29
N GLY A 471 30.79 8.32 -4.27
CA GLY A 471 30.80 8.66 -5.69
C GLY A 471 29.48 8.41 -6.45
N PHE A 472 28.48 7.77 -5.83
CA PHE A 472 27.18 7.48 -6.45
C PHE A 472 26.25 8.70 -6.37
N ASN A 473 26.41 9.60 -7.35
CA ASN A 473 25.65 10.84 -7.44
C ASN A 473 25.19 11.15 -8.86
N SER A 474 24.34 12.16 -9.00
CA SER A 474 23.86 12.64 -10.30
C SER A 474 25.05 13.08 -11.16
N GLY A 475 25.17 12.51 -12.35
CA GLY A 475 26.28 12.73 -13.28
C GLY A 475 27.34 11.62 -13.27
N LEU A 476 27.28 10.67 -12.32
CA LEU A 476 28.16 9.50 -12.32
C LEU A 476 28.03 8.74 -13.65
N SER A 477 29.16 8.34 -14.20
CA SER A 477 29.25 7.50 -15.40
C SER A 477 30.06 6.26 -15.07
N LEU A 478 29.44 5.09 -15.23
CA LEU A 478 30.09 3.80 -15.08
C LEU A 478 30.25 3.19 -16.46
N SER A 479 31.45 2.71 -16.79
CA SER A 479 31.70 2.04 -18.07
C SER A 479 32.28 0.65 -17.84
N GLY A 480 31.96 -0.27 -18.74
CA GLY A 480 32.47 -1.64 -18.71
C GLY A 480 32.25 -2.36 -20.03
N GLU A 481 32.94 -3.46 -20.22
CA GLU A 481 32.75 -4.35 -21.36
C GLU A 481 31.78 -5.47 -21.01
N LEU A 482 30.89 -5.76 -21.95
CA LEU A 482 29.89 -6.80 -21.84
C LEU A 482 30.08 -7.81 -22.95
N THR A 483 30.33 -9.07 -22.58
CA THR A 483 30.44 -10.18 -23.51
C THR A 483 29.07 -10.82 -23.68
N LEU A 484 28.39 -10.54 -24.78
CA LEU A 484 27.08 -11.10 -25.15
C LEU A 484 27.20 -12.48 -25.82
N GLY A 485 28.41 -12.88 -26.20
CA GLY A 485 28.76 -14.19 -26.75
C GLY A 485 30.26 -14.30 -27.01
N PRO A 486 30.78 -15.46 -27.45
CA PRO A 486 32.21 -15.72 -27.59
C PRO A 486 33.02 -14.74 -28.45
N ALA A 487 32.34 -13.93 -29.26
CA ALA A 487 32.95 -12.94 -30.15
C ALA A 487 32.23 -11.57 -30.15
N ASP A 488 31.25 -11.35 -29.27
CA ASP A 488 30.50 -10.09 -29.21
C ASP A 488 30.73 -9.41 -27.87
N THR A 489 31.80 -8.63 -27.79
CA THR A 489 32.10 -7.76 -26.66
C THR A 489 31.76 -6.32 -27.03
N LYS A 490 30.88 -5.69 -26.25
CA LYS A 490 30.48 -4.29 -26.44
C LYS A 490 30.75 -3.50 -25.18
N THR A 491 31.26 -2.28 -25.34
CA THR A 491 31.39 -1.34 -24.22
C THR A 491 30.03 -0.70 -23.95
N PHE A 492 29.59 -0.75 -22.70
CA PHE A 492 28.39 -0.06 -22.23
C PHE A 492 28.77 1.02 -21.23
N THR A 493 27.95 2.06 -21.19
CA THR A 493 28.02 3.13 -20.21
C THR A 493 26.67 3.28 -19.52
N LEU A 494 26.66 3.15 -18.19
CA LEU A 494 25.53 3.52 -17.33
C LEU A 494 25.79 4.92 -16.77
N LYS A 495 24.96 5.88 -17.18
CA LYS A 495 25.03 7.26 -16.69
C LYS A 495 23.89 7.51 -15.71
N VAL A 496 24.20 7.84 -14.46
CA VAL A 496 23.22 8.22 -13.44
C VAL A 496 22.77 9.65 -13.71
N SER A 497 21.50 9.84 -14.05
CA SER A 497 20.91 11.14 -14.35
C SER A 497 20.42 11.83 -13.08
N SER A 498 19.83 11.07 -12.15
CA SER A 498 19.44 11.57 -10.84
C SER A 498 19.57 10.51 -9.75
N PHE A 499 19.94 10.92 -8.54
CA PHE A 499 19.86 10.12 -7.32
C PHE A 499 19.33 10.98 -6.17
N THR A 500 18.38 10.46 -5.41
CA THR A 500 17.68 11.18 -4.33
C THR A 500 17.86 10.51 -2.98
N SER A 501 17.58 11.23 -1.89
CA SER A 501 17.62 10.70 -0.52
C SER A 501 16.57 9.63 -0.22
N SER A 502 15.57 9.41 -1.08
CA SER A 502 14.66 8.25 -0.94
C SER A 502 15.22 6.99 -1.59
N GLY A 503 16.39 7.08 -2.20
CA GLY A 503 17.04 6.00 -2.93
C GLY A 503 16.62 5.94 -4.40
N LEU A 504 15.75 6.85 -4.89
CA LEU A 504 15.31 6.82 -6.30
C LEU A 504 16.46 7.16 -7.23
N VAL A 505 16.61 6.35 -8.28
CA VAL A 505 17.64 6.46 -9.30
C VAL A 505 17.00 6.57 -10.67
N THR A 506 17.44 7.55 -11.46
CA THR A 506 17.24 7.52 -12.92
C THR A 506 18.60 7.39 -13.59
N ALA A 507 18.70 6.53 -14.60
CA ALA A 507 19.95 6.27 -15.29
C ALA A 507 19.71 5.96 -16.76
N THR A 508 20.73 6.12 -17.59
CA THR A 508 20.70 5.76 -19.01
C THR A 508 21.81 4.74 -19.26
N LEU A 509 21.45 3.56 -19.75
CA LEU A 509 22.39 2.56 -20.24
C LEU A 509 22.55 2.73 -21.75
N SER A 510 23.78 2.88 -22.24
CA SER A 510 24.03 3.14 -23.66
C SER A 510 25.31 2.49 -24.18
N ASN A 511 25.37 2.30 -25.50
CA ASN A 511 26.58 1.96 -26.25
C ASN A 511 26.61 2.76 -27.56
N SER A 512 27.49 2.41 -28.51
CA SER A 512 27.62 3.11 -29.80
C SER A 512 26.40 3.03 -30.73
N SER A 513 25.47 2.11 -30.46
CA SER A 513 24.35 1.75 -31.36
C SER A 513 22.96 1.81 -30.70
N TRP A 514 22.90 1.90 -29.37
CA TRP A 514 21.67 1.76 -28.60
C TRP A 514 21.73 2.54 -27.29
N THR A 515 20.56 3.00 -26.84
CA THR A 515 20.36 3.69 -25.56
C THR A 515 19.04 3.24 -24.93
N LEU A 516 19.02 3.11 -23.61
CA LEU A 516 17.82 2.81 -22.85
C LEU A 516 17.84 3.54 -21.52
N ASP A 517 16.76 4.26 -21.24
CA ASP A 517 16.56 4.93 -19.96
C ASP A 517 15.97 3.96 -18.95
N PHE A 518 16.39 4.13 -17.70
CA PHE A 518 16.02 3.32 -16.56
C PHE A 518 15.54 4.20 -15.40
N GLU A 519 14.62 3.65 -14.61
CA GLU A 519 14.16 4.13 -13.32
C GLU A 519 14.21 3.01 -12.29
N GLY A 520 14.48 3.35 -11.04
CA GLY A 520 14.40 2.38 -9.97
C GLY A 520 14.92 2.92 -8.65
N ARG A 521 15.49 2.04 -7.83
CA ARG A 521 15.80 2.34 -6.44
C ARG A 521 17.11 1.67 -6.00
N TYR A 522 17.86 2.41 -5.19
CA TYR A 522 18.98 1.91 -4.42
C TYR A 522 18.54 1.59 -2.98
N ASP A 523 18.90 0.40 -2.53
CA ASP A 523 18.75 -0.06 -1.16
C ASP A 523 20.01 0.23 -0.36
N GLY A 524 19.95 1.19 0.57
CA GLY A 524 21.07 1.50 1.46
C GLY A 524 21.45 0.34 2.39
N ASP A 525 20.49 -0.54 2.73
CA ASP A 525 20.74 -1.64 3.68
C ASP A 525 21.42 -2.84 3.03
N THR A 526 21.10 -3.11 1.76
CA THR A 526 21.64 -4.26 1.01
C THR A 526 22.66 -3.85 -0.05
N HIS A 527 22.87 -2.55 -0.23
CA HIS A 527 23.63 -1.93 -1.30
C HIS A 527 23.18 -2.38 -2.71
N LEU A 528 21.92 -2.78 -2.84
CA LEU A 528 21.34 -3.27 -4.08
C LEU A 528 20.73 -2.13 -4.90
N LEU A 529 21.21 -1.94 -6.13
CA LEU A 529 20.61 -1.09 -7.13
C LEU A 529 19.69 -1.92 -8.02
N MET A 530 18.41 -1.57 -8.01
CA MET A 530 17.38 -2.16 -8.87
C MET A 530 16.91 -1.10 -9.86
N LEU A 531 17.05 -1.36 -11.15
CA LEU A 531 16.64 -0.49 -12.23
C LEU A 531 15.73 -1.27 -13.19
N ARG A 532 14.74 -0.59 -13.75
CA ARG A 532 13.86 -1.10 -14.81
C ARG A 532 13.76 -0.06 -15.92
N PRO A 533 13.62 -0.47 -17.18
CA PRO A 533 13.50 0.48 -18.28
C PRO A 533 12.34 1.43 -18.05
N LYS A 534 12.54 2.69 -18.40
CA LYS A 534 11.41 3.60 -18.56
C LYS A 534 10.49 3.02 -19.64
N PRO A 535 9.17 3.07 -19.42
CA PRO A 535 8.21 2.74 -20.46
C PRO A 535 8.52 3.54 -21.72
N VAL A 536 8.75 2.86 -22.85
CA VAL A 536 8.67 3.51 -24.16
C VAL A 536 7.19 3.53 -24.50
N VAL A 537 6.60 4.73 -24.56
CA VAL A 537 5.15 4.96 -24.72
C VAL A 537 4.59 4.37 -26.02
N ASP A 538 5.46 3.95 -26.95
CA ASP A 538 5.08 3.63 -28.33
C ASP A 538 5.22 2.15 -28.74
N ASP A 539 5.61 1.23 -27.84
CA ASP A 539 5.69 -0.20 -28.20
C ASP A 539 5.03 -1.12 -27.15
N ILE A 540 4.06 -1.91 -27.62
CA ILE A 540 3.04 -2.68 -26.89
C ILE A 540 3.65 -3.93 -26.22
N THR A 541 4.95 -3.94 -25.95
CA THR A 541 5.62 -5.14 -25.44
C THR A 541 5.74 -5.06 -23.92
N PHE A 542 5.32 -6.12 -23.24
CA PHE A 542 5.52 -6.39 -21.81
C PHE A 542 7.01 -6.46 -21.40
N LYS A 543 7.93 -6.37 -22.38
CA LYS A 543 9.38 -6.45 -22.23
C LYS A 543 9.95 -5.49 -21.17
N PRO A 544 9.47 -4.25 -20.97
CA PRO A 544 9.98 -3.36 -19.92
C PRO A 544 9.72 -3.83 -18.48
N LEU A 545 8.64 -4.58 -18.23
CA LEU A 545 8.31 -5.08 -16.88
C LEU A 545 9.23 -6.24 -16.46
N VAL A 546 9.59 -7.05 -17.46
CA VAL A 546 10.48 -8.20 -17.33
C VAL A 546 11.94 -7.80 -17.41
N CYS A 547 12.24 -6.77 -18.19
CA CYS A 547 13.58 -6.23 -18.33
C CYS A 547 14.00 -5.47 -17.07
N GLY A 548 15.19 -5.75 -16.55
CA GLY A 548 15.66 -5.06 -15.38
C GLY A 548 17.12 -5.29 -15.03
N MET A 549 17.77 -4.25 -14.51
CA MET A 549 19.10 -4.38 -13.92
C MET A 549 18.96 -4.54 -12.41
N THR A 550 19.66 -5.51 -11.83
CA THR A 550 19.75 -5.69 -10.39
C THR A 550 21.20 -6.03 -10.04
N GLY A 551 21.82 -5.28 -9.12
CA GLY A 551 23.23 -5.48 -8.78
C GLY A 551 23.68 -4.69 -7.56
N ASN A 552 24.85 -5.02 -7.04
CA ASN A 552 25.44 -4.34 -5.90
C ASN A 552 26.24 -3.12 -6.36
N LEU A 553 26.20 -2.06 -5.56
CA LEU A 553 27.13 -0.94 -5.66
C LEU A 553 28.16 -1.03 -4.54
N GLU A 554 29.43 -1.01 -4.90
CA GLU A 554 30.55 -1.05 -3.97
C GLU A 554 31.42 0.21 -4.13
N GLU A 555 31.86 0.77 -3.01
CA GLU A 555 32.84 1.85 -2.99
C GLU A 555 34.25 1.28 -3.09
N LEU A 556 35.02 1.77 -4.06
CA LEU A 556 36.44 1.48 -4.23
C LEU A 556 37.26 2.74 -3.92
N SER A 557 38.56 2.58 -3.72
CA SER A 557 39.48 3.67 -3.36
C SER A 557 39.48 4.85 -4.36
N ASP A 558 39.13 4.57 -5.62
CA ASP A 558 39.23 5.47 -6.76
C ASP A 558 37.95 5.48 -7.63
N GLY A 559 36.84 4.93 -7.12
CA GLY A 559 35.59 4.96 -7.85
C GLY A 559 34.46 4.13 -7.23
N VAL A 560 33.40 3.96 -8.02
CA VAL A 560 32.24 3.12 -7.70
C VAL A 560 32.22 1.94 -8.66
N LEU A 561 32.01 0.75 -8.12
CA LEU A 561 31.82 -0.48 -8.85
C LEU A 561 30.34 -0.88 -8.80
N TYR A 562 29.72 -1.07 -9.97
CA TYR A 562 28.46 -1.77 -10.08
C TYR A 562 28.72 -3.19 -10.55
N SER A 563 28.27 -4.18 -9.80
CA SER A 563 28.32 -5.60 -10.19
C SER A 563 26.92 -6.19 -10.13
N GLY A 564 26.37 -6.54 -11.28
CA GLY A 564 24.97 -6.93 -11.37
C GLY A 564 24.62 -7.73 -12.59
N ARG A 565 23.33 -7.99 -12.74
CA ARG A 565 22.74 -8.66 -13.89
C ARG A 565 21.68 -7.78 -14.53
N LEU A 566 21.55 -7.87 -15.84
CA LEU A 566 20.39 -7.44 -16.61
C LEU A 566 19.62 -8.71 -16.95
N GLU A 567 18.36 -8.74 -16.55
CA GLU A 567 17.44 -9.83 -16.79
C GLU A 567 16.36 -9.37 -17.75
N GLY A 568 15.76 -10.32 -18.48
CA GLY A 568 14.67 -10.06 -19.40
C GLY A 568 15.11 -9.59 -20.79
N GLY A 569 14.18 -9.66 -21.75
CA GLY A 569 14.36 -9.28 -23.15
C GLY A 569 14.54 -7.78 -23.38
N CYS A 570 15.55 -7.15 -22.78
CA CYS A 570 15.90 -5.74 -22.87
C CYS A 570 16.39 -5.27 -24.26
N GLY A 571 16.22 -6.10 -25.29
CA GLY A 571 16.76 -5.86 -26.63
C GLY A 571 18.27 -6.09 -26.76
N LEU A 572 18.96 -6.60 -25.73
CA LEU A 572 20.40 -6.89 -25.78
C LEU A 572 20.73 -8.31 -26.25
N THR A 573 19.83 -9.26 -26.03
CA THR A 573 19.98 -10.68 -26.39
C THR A 573 18.84 -11.10 -27.29
N ALA A 574 19.11 -12.02 -28.23
CA ALA A 574 18.08 -12.60 -29.07
C ALA A 574 17.14 -13.54 -28.29
N GLU A 575 17.59 -14.02 -27.12
CA GLU A 575 16.83 -14.91 -26.24
C GLU A 575 16.20 -14.11 -25.08
N GLU A 576 14.90 -14.30 -24.88
CA GLU A 576 14.10 -13.58 -23.89
C GLU A 576 14.43 -13.95 -22.43
N ASN A 577 15.13 -15.08 -22.22
CA ASN A 577 15.53 -15.61 -20.90
C ASN A 577 17.03 -15.49 -20.60
N ALA A 578 17.79 -14.78 -21.44
CA ALA A 578 19.20 -14.57 -21.16
C ALA A 578 19.35 -13.51 -20.05
N TYR A 579 20.19 -13.82 -19.06
CA TYR A 579 20.73 -12.80 -18.18
C TYR A 579 22.15 -12.47 -18.63
N VAL A 580 22.50 -11.19 -18.53
CA VAL A 580 23.87 -10.75 -18.78
C VAL A 580 24.42 -10.21 -17.48
N THR A 581 25.66 -10.56 -17.13
CA THR A 581 26.34 -10.01 -15.94
C THR A 581 27.20 -8.83 -16.37
N PHE A 582 27.13 -7.73 -15.63
CA PHE A 582 27.86 -6.49 -15.89
C PHE A 582 28.74 -6.20 -14.70
N VAL A 583 29.93 -5.72 -15.00
CA VAL A 583 30.75 -5.00 -14.03
C VAL A 583 31.08 -3.65 -14.64
N LEU A 584 30.58 -2.56 -14.04
CA LEU A 584 30.78 -1.20 -14.52
C LEU A 584 31.55 -0.41 -13.47
N TYR A 585 32.51 0.40 -13.92
CA TYR A 585 33.44 1.09 -13.03
C TYR A 585 33.59 2.57 -13.39
N SER A 586 33.74 3.44 -12.38
CA SER A 586 33.96 4.88 -12.56
C SER A 586 35.43 5.32 -12.51
N GLY A 587 36.33 4.49 -11.98
CA GLY A 587 37.76 4.82 -11.88
C GLY A 587 38.53 4.50 -13.17
N GLY A 588 39.75 5.03 -13.30
CA GLY A 588 40.57 4.86 -14.50
C GLY A 588 40.95 3.40 -14.76
N LEU A 589 40.82 2.95 -16.01
CA LEU A 589 41.24 1.65 -16.59
C LEU A 589 41.54 0.53 -15.57
N CYS A 590 40.49 -0.14 -15.08
CA CYS A 590 40.61 -1.44 -14.45
C CYS A 590 40.74 -2.53 -15.52
N TYR A 591 41.82 -3.32 -15.46
CA TYR A 591 41.92 -4.56 -16.21
C TYR A 591 40.96 -5.59 -15.60
N PHE A 592 39.90 -5.94 -16.30
CA PHE A 592 38.93 -6.94 -15.84
C PHE A 592 39.57 -8.34 -15.80
N LEU A 593 39.37 -9.04 -14.68
CA LEU A 593 39.52 -10.50 -14.65
C LEU A 593 38.38 -11.11 -15.47
N ASP A 594 38.74 -11.90 -16.47
CA ASP A 594 37.84 -12.67 -17.33
C ASP A 594 36.94 -13.62 -16.49
N ILE A 595 35.75 -13.16 -16.12
CA ILE A 595 34.73 -14.00 -15.48
C ILE A 595 34.07 -14.79 -16.60
N LYS A 596 34.60 -16.00 -16.85
CA LYS A 596 33.99 -16.96 -17.78
C LYS A 596 32.52 -17.18 -17.41
N THR A 597 31.62 -16.69 -18.26
CA THR A 597 30.21 -17.11 -18.29
C THR A 597 30.20 -18.64 -18.42
N ARG A 598 29.65 -19.35 -17.44
CA ARG A 598 29.45 -20.80 -17.58
C ARG A 598 28.50 -21.03 -18.76
N PRO A 599 28.83 -21.90 -19.73
CA PRO A 599 27.83 -22.35 -20.69
C PRO A 599 26.69 -23.02 -19.91
N MET A 600 25.47 -22.55 -20.12
CA MET A 600 24.28 -23.26 -19.64
C MET A 600 24.29 -24.64 -20.28
N TYR A 601 24.32 -25.68 -19.46
CA TYR A 601 23.89 -26.99 -19.89
C TYR A 601 22.38 -26.92 -20.12
N MET A 602 21.97 -27.10 -21.37
CA MET A 602 20.59 -27.43 -21.69
C MET A 602 20.32 -28.82 -21.10
N ASP A 603 19.51 -28.91 -20.05
CA ASP A 603 18.85 -30.17 -19.74
C ASP A 603 17.77 -30.38 -20.81
N SER A 604 17.96 -31.44 -21.59
CA SER A 604 17.11 -31.92 -22.68
C SER A 604 15.77 -32.45 -22.22
#